data_AF-A0A974Z3B1-F1
#
_entry.id   AF-A0A974Z3B1-F1
#
_cell.length_a   1.000
_cell.length_b   1.000
_cell.length_c   1.000
_cell.angle_alpha   90.00
_cell.angle_beta   90.00
_cell.angle_gamma   90.00
#
_symmetry.space_group_name_H-M   'P 1'
#
loop_
_entity.id
_entity.type
_entity.pdbx_description
1 polymer ?
#
loop_
_entity_poly.entity_id
_entity_poly.type
_entity_poly.pdbx_seq_one_letter_code
_entity_poly.pdbx_strand_id
1 'polypeptide(L)'
;MSWLPVIGCVMGLIVAFMPATTPTTSPSGESDKCLESTSSGSPASTSTGAGLTTKGLQAESPSTDTDTPVLFVHGINDTPAKIWAGKNVTGSQQTPIKYVQDRVPRMAAYTLNYCDINTEWVTNSNGNANTSGNRLKDAIGELYSRYGKKVIIVAHSMGGLAAQYAAAQVPGKIDRVITIATPFKGSYLPTYREDRNDPTLTDFQKIIAQIILGSCDPNKKHHSPKLPDYCNDIQKLQSSAGARAMRWKSPRPDDKNNPDASIGWLPSWPTSVKLVPLAGTLVVLPVWPLKWPLAPESQFRKEIGDLVVPGDSATPDKGDSGAITDNCGPVLPRHVIESDCFHENLPANPRIIQRVAEEISEAMGPPSPVPPAPTPVTAPVPTPRKPASTRPAPPPPVDWRNTDYTTTCGNVAQSPVKVRVHNGQGSAPDPAAPNDFRYDVTITDTQTGDLTGDGTPETAVFLTCTPQPANYFATEVQVFTSGKHQVGKTLQPPDLGTGNPSLDPYFVEPPFSIDSQHQRLIAGADYYAPGDSHASGPSLHKTVTWQWNGHQWTVTGVRDR
;
A
#
# COMPACT_ATOMS: atom_id res chain seq x y z
N MET A 1 50.89 -10.74 -66.13
CA MET A 1 51.26 -9.52 -65.37
C MET A 1 50.22 -9.37 -64.27
N SER A 2 50.10 -10.24 -63.26
CA SER A 2 51.05 -10.60 -62.19
C SER A 2 51.75 -9.37 -61.59
N TRP A 3 51.48 -9.07 -60.32
CA TRP A 3 52.42 -9.16 -59.19
C TRP A 3 51.78 -8.53 -57.93
N LEU A 4 51.45 -9.39 -56.95
CA LEU A 4 51.64 -9.10 -55.52
C LEU A 4 53.06 -9.60 -55.17
N PRO A 5 53.73 -9.06 -54.13
CA PRO A 5 53.83 -9.88 -52.92
C PRO A 5 53.91 -9.12 -51.58
N VAL A 6 53.59 -9.90 -50.55
CA VAL A 6 53.81 -9.77 -49.11
C VAL A 6 55.31 -9.82 -48.74
N ILE A 7 55.72 -9.17 -47.64
CA ILE A 7 56.79 -9.49 -46.63
C ILE A 7 56.64 -8.40 -45.54
N GLY A 8 56.60 -8.58 -44.21
CA GLY A 8 57.11 -9.62 -43.31
C GLY A 8 58.25 -9.04 -42.43
N CYS A 9 58.26 -9.37 -41.12
CA CYS A 9 59.33 -9.19 -40.08
C CYS A 9 59.32 -7.92 -39.18
N VAL A 10 59.61 -7.94 -37.86
CA VAL A 10 60.00 -8.95 -36.85
C VAL A 10 59.66 -8.43 -35.43
N MET A 11 59.49 -9.40 -34.51
CA MET A 11 59.32 -9.33 -33.06
C MET A 11 60.30 -8.42 -32.27
N GLY A 12 59.79 -7.90 -31.15
CA GLY A 12 60.58 -7.45 -29.99
C GLY A 12 59.91 -7.91 -28.70
N LEU A 13 60.28 -9.12 -28.26
CA LEU A 13 59.89 -9.74 -26.99
C LEU A 13 60.78 -9.17 -25.87
N ILE A 14 60.21 -8.51 -24.86
CA ILE A 14 60.86 -8.37 -23.54
C ILE A 14 59.97 -9.06 -22.52
N VAL A 15 60.41 -10.26 -22.15
CA VAL A 15 59.94 -11.01 -20.99
C VAL A 15 60.70 -10.47 -19.78
N ALA A 16 59.98 -9.91 -18.81
CA ALA A 16 60.47 -9.79 -17.45
C ALA A 16 59.73 -10.82 -16.59
N PHE A 17 60.40 -11.95 -16.36
CA PHE A 17 60.06 -12.90 -15.30
C PHE A 17 60.49 -12.31 -13.96
N MET A 18 59.54 -12.10 -13.04
CA MET A 18 59.79 -12.10 -11.60
C MET A 18 58.55 -12.66 -10.85
N PRO A 19 58.76 -13.29 -9.68
CA PRO A 19 58.12 -14.56 -9.33
C PRO A 19 56.74 -14.41 -8.70
N ALA A 20 55.93 -15.45 -8.89
CA ALA A 20 54.69 -15.70 -8.17
C ALA A 20 54.95 -15.66 -6.66
N THR A 21 54.48 -14.61 -6.01
CA THR A 21 54.21 -14.63 -4.57
C THR A 21 52.79 -15.14 -4.38
N THR A 22 52.71 -16.26 -3.68
CA THR A 22 51.51 -16.92 -3.17
C THR A 22 50.45 -15.92 -2.69
N PRO A 23 49.16 -16.07 -3.07
CA PRO A 23 48.10 -15.26 -2.47
C PRO A 23 47.92 -15.71 -1.02
N THR A 24 48.44 -14.90 -0.11
CA THR A 24 48.10 -14.96 1.31
C THR A 24 46.61 -14.74 1.43
N THR A 25 45.89 -15.75 1.91
CA THR A 25 44.51 -15.68 2.36
C THR A 25 44.36 -14.56 3.40
N SER A 26 43.65 -13.49 3.04
CA SER A 26 43.05 -12.54 3.98
C SER A 26 41.56 -12.41 3.66
N PRO A 27 40.67 -12.69 4.62
CA PRO A 27 39.24 -12.47 4.48
C PRO A 27 38.92 -11.04 4.91
N SER A 28 38.47 -10.18 3.99
CA SER A 28 37.80 -8.90 4.33
C SER A 28 37.36 -8.20 3.07
N GLY A 29 36.07 -7.87 3.00
CA GLY A 29 35.51 -7.08 1.90
C GLY A 29 33.99 -7.13 1.75
N GLU A 30 33.30 -7.96 2.53
CA GLU A 30 31.83 -8.16 2.38
C GLU A 30 31.01 -7.73 3.61
N SER A 31 31.65 -7.18 4.65
CA SER A 31 31.00 -6.72 5.89
C SER A 31 30.83 -5.20 6.02
N ASP A 32 31.47 -4.40 5.16
CA ASP A 32 31.73 -2.99 5.48
C ASP A 32 30.67 -2.00 4.97
N LYS A 33 29.58 -2.47 4.33
CA LYS A 33 28.46 -1.59 3.92
C LYS A 33 27.33 -1.45 4.94
N CYS A 34 27.39 -2.17 6.06
CA CYS A 34 26.40 -2.07 7.12
C CYS A 34 26.68 -0.95 8.15
N LEU A 35 27.79 -0.20 8.01
CA LEU A 35 28.35 0.67 9.07
C LEU A 35 28.68 2.12 8.66
N GLU A 36 27.93 2.76 7.75
CA GLU A 36 28.03 4.22 7.52
C GLU A 36 26.90 5.03 8.21
N SER A 37 26.40 4.58 9.38
CA SER A 37 25.46 5.36 10.18
C SER A 37 25.95 5.60 11.60
N THR A 38 26.93 6.50 11.78
CA THR A 38 27.13 7.16 13.08
C THR A 38 27.65 8.59 12.97
N SER A 39 26.96 9.47 13.71
CA SER A 39 27.36 10.79 14.22
C SER A 39 27.04 12.04 13.38
N SER A 40 25.99 12.76 13.80
CA SER A 40 26.17 14.10 14.39
C SER A 40 24.88 14.61 15.05
N GLY A 41 24.99 15.00 16.33
CA GLY A 41 23.98 15.78 17.04
C GLY A 41 23.43 15.13 18.32
N SER A 42 24.11 15.33 19.45
CA SER A 42 23.51 15.18 20.80
C SER A 42 22.81 16.49 21.18
N PRO A 43 21.73 16.46 21.99
CA PRO A 43 21.96 16.65 23.43
C PRO A 43 21.09 15.80 24.38
N ALA A 44 21.69 15.52 25.55
CA ALA A 44 21.11 15.34 26.90
C ALA A 44 20.07 14.23 27.17
N SER A 45 20.57 13.12 27.70
CA SER A 45 20.11 12.41 28.92
C SER A 45 18.60 12.44 29.26
N THR A 46 17.86 11.44 28.77
CA THR A 46 16.95 10.61 29.59
C THR A 46 16.63 9.32 28.83
N SER A 47 17.16 8.19 29.32
CA SER A 47 16.89 6.78 28.96
C SER A 47 16.72 6.37 27.48
N THR A 48 17.51 6.89 26.55
CA THR A 48 17.46 6.47 25.14
C THR A 48 18.43 5.31 24.87
N GLY A 49 17.89 4.08 24.69
CA GLY A 49 18.59 2.96 24.05
C GLY A 49 19.30 1.94 24.96
N ALA A 50 19.44 2.19 26.27
CA ALA A 50 20.02 1.21 27.19
C ALA A 50 19.12 -0.06 27.26
N GLY A 51 19.71 -1.23 27.07
CA GLY A 51 19.05 -2.52 27.29
C GLY A 51 18.24 -3.09 26.11
N LEU A 52 18.46 -2.64 24.88
CA LEU A 52 18.03 -3.40 23.70
C LEU A 52 19.05 -4.52 23.42
N THR A 53 18.56 -5.73 23.15
CA THR A 53 19.35 -6.96 23.01
C THR A 53 19.21 -7.58 21.62
N THR A 54 18.13 -7.32 20.91
CA THR A 54 17.96 -7.77 19.52
C THR A 54 18.95 -7.05 18.61
N LYS A 55 19.77 -7.84 17.89
CA LYS A 55 20.75 -7.31 16.92
C LYS A 55 20.07 -6.40 15.91
N GLY A 56 20.58 -5.18 15.74
CA GLY A 56 20.12 -4.22 14.73
C GLY A 56 18.83 -3.48 15.08
N LEU A 57 18.21 -3.73 16.24
CA LEU A 57 17.07 -2.95 16.73
C LEU A 57 17.58 -1.62 17.32
N GLN A 58 17.05 -0.50 16.85
CA GLN A 58 17.48 0.84 17.25
C GLN A 58 16.27 1.74 17.55
N ALA A 59 16.36 2.55 18.59
CA ALA A 59 15.38 3.59 18.87
C ALA A 59 15.73 4.86 18.10
N GLU A 60 14.75 5.44 17.40
CA GLU A 60 14.95 6.63 16.56
C GLU A 60 14.69 7.93 17.34
N SER A 61 14.01 7.84 18.47
CA SER A 61 13.73 8.97 19.34
C SER A 61 13.56 8.56 20.81
N PRO A 62 13.69 9.51 21.76
CA PRO A 62 13.17 9.31 23.10
C PRO A 62 11.71 8.87 23.09
N SER A 63 11.36 7.99 24.01
CA SER A 63 9.99 7.53 24.24
C SER A 63 9.79 7.17 25.70
N THR A 64 8.53 7.13 26.10
CA THR A 64 8.08 6.74 27.43
C THR A 64 7.40 5.38 27.37
N ASP A 65 7.31 4.66 28.49
CA ASP A 65 6.60 3.38 28.56
C ASP A 65 5.10 3.50 28.18
N THR A 66 4.57 4.72 28.17
CA THR A 66 3.18 5.03 27.77
C THR A 66 3.00 5.28 26.27
N ASP A 67 4.07 5.28 25.49
CA ASP A 67 4.02 5.37 24.02
C ASP A 67 3.73 4.00 23.40
N THR A 68 3.28 3.99 22.16
CA THR A 68 3.04 2.74 21.42
C THR A 68 4.23 2.45 20.50
N PRO A 69 4.84 1.25 20.58
CA PRO A 69 6.01 0.93 19.76
C PRO A 69 5.63 0.74 18.29
N VAL A 70 6.31 1.51 17.42
CA VAL A 70 6.21 1.41 15.96
C VAL A 70 7.56 1.01 15.39
N LEU A 71 7.60 -0.10 14.68
CA LEU A 71 8.82 -0.69 14.14
C LEU A 71 8.88 -0.56 12.61
N PHE A 72 9.87 0.19 12.13
CA PHE A 72 10.17 0.40 10.71
C PHE A 72 11.16 -0.66 10.19
N VAL A 73 10.77 -1.39 9.15
CA VAL A 73 11.45 -2.57 8.63
C VAL A 73 11.80 -2.37 7.16
N HIS A 74 13.09 -2.27 6.83
CA HIS A 74 13.56 -2.04 5.45
C HIS A 74 13.39 -3.26 4.54
N GLY A 75 13.70 -3.13 3.25
CA GLY A 75 13.59 -4.18 2.24
C GLY A 75 14.88 -4.95 1.91
N ILE A 76 14.84 -5.67 0.79
CA ILE A 76 15.99 -6.35 0.18
C ILE A 76 16.96 -5.29 -0.35
N ASN A 77 18.24 -5.36 -0.02
CA ASN A 77 19.26 -4.38 -0.42
C ASN A 77 19.05 -2.92 0.09
N ASP A 78 18.36 -2.76 1.21
CA ASP A 78 18.21 -1.48 1.91
C ASP A 78 18.77 -1.53 3.34
N THR A 79 18.81 -0.36 3.97
CA THR A 79 19.09 -0.15 5.40
C THR A 79 18.08 0.86 5.96
N PRO A 80 17.88 0.95 7.28
CA PRO A 80 17.02 2.00 7.85
C PRO A 80 17.49 3.41 7.49
N ALA A 81 18.81 3.62 7.49
CA ALA A 81 19.42 4.86 7.08
C ALA A 81 19.09 5.20 5.62
N LYS A 82 19.06 4.24 4.70
CA LYS A 82 18.75 4.51 3.27
C LYS A 82 17.26 4.82 3.06
N ILE A 83 16.36 4.04 3.66
CA ILE A 83 14.94 4.06 3.29
C ILE A 83 14.05 4.90 4.22
N TRP A 84 14.38 4.94 5.52
CA TRP A 84 13.53 5.58 6.54
C TRP A 84 14.09 6.91 7.07
N ALA A 85 15.42 7.09 7.05
CA ALA A 85 16.10 8.25 7.62
C ALA A 85 16.98 9.05 6.65
N GLY A 86 17.26 8.56 5.45
CA GLY A 86 18.24 9.17 4.53
C GLY A 86 17.65 9.85 3.31
N LYS A 87 16.35 9.64 3.05
CA LYS A 87 15.59 10.36 2.02
C LYS A 87 14.54 11.23 2.70
N ASN A 88 14.34 12.43 2.17
CA ASN A 88 13.21 13.27 2.58
C ASN A 88 11.96 12.85 1.83
N VAL A 89 10.81 12.96 2.49
CA VAL A 89 9.51 12.86 1.86
C VAL A 89 9.41 13.92 0.76
N THR A 90 8.98 13.54 -0.45
CA THR A 90 8.94 14.47 -1.59
C THR A 90 8.07 15.69 -1.27
N GLY A 91 8.63 16.88 -1.50
CA GLY A 91 8.00 18.15 -1.14
C GLY A 91 8.15 18.55 0.34
N SER A 92 8.92 17.80 1.13
CA SER A 92 9.20 18.06 2.54
C SER A 92 10.71 18.08 2.84
N GLN A 93 11.07 18.59 4.03
CA GLN A 93 12.41 18.50 4.61
C GLN A 93 12.52 17.41 5.68
N GLN A 94 11.47 16.60 5.85
CA GLN A 94 11.40 15.55 6.85
C GLN A 94 11.70 14.20 6.22
N THR A 95 12.43 13.36 6.96
CA THR A 95 12.54 11.92 6.67
C THR A 95 11.19 11.22 6.92
N PRO A 96 10.94 10.04 6.32
CA PRO A 96 9.71 9.27 6.57
C PRO A 96 9.40 9.07 8.05
N ILE A 97 10.36 8.66 8.87
CA ILE A 97 10.15 8.49 10.32
C ILE A 97 9.75 9.82 10.97
N LYS A 98 10.47 10.90 10.70
CA LYS A 98 10.18 12.21 11.29
C LYS A 98 8.82 12.73 10.84
N TYR A 99 8.47 12.53 9.58
CA TYR A 99 7.19 12.92 9.00
C TYR A 99 6.02 12.25 9.73
N VAL A 100 6.12 10.95 9.97
CA VAL A 100 5.11 10.18 10.73
C VAL A 100 5.10 10.59 12.19
N GLN A 101 6.26 10.70 12.82
CA GLN A 101 6.38 11.01 14.23
C GLN A 101 5.79 12.38 14.59
N ASP A 102 5.95 13.38 13.72
CA ASP A 102 5.37 14.71 13.93
C ASP A 102 3.84 14.71 13.85
N ARG A 103 3.26 13.70 13.19
CA ARG A 103 1.80 13.50 13.06
C ARG A 103 1.25 12.55 14.11
N VAL A 104 2.11 11.72 14.70
CA VAL A 104 1.76 10.72 15.72
C VAL A 104 2.67 10.88 16.94
N PRO A 105 2.41 11.88 17.81
CA PRO A 105 3.33 12.21 18.92
C PRO A 105 3.47 11.10 19.98
N ARG A 106 2.53 10.16 20.06
CA ARG A 106 2.51 9.03 21.02
C ARG A 106 3.23 7.77 20.50
N MET A 107 4.01 7.94 19.44
CA MET A 107 4.77 6.87 18.81
C MET A 107 6.17 6.77 19.41
N ALA A 108 6.53 5.57 19.84
CA ALA A 108 7.93 5.20 20.07
C ALA A 108 8.48 4.58 18.78
N ALA A 109 9.27 5.35 18.04
CA ALA A 109 9.80 4.95 16.74
C ALA A 109 11.06 4.08 16.89
N TYR A 110 11.06 2.92 16.23
CA TYR A 110 12.18 2.00 16.18
C TYR A 110 12.47 1.57 14.75
N THR A 111 13.73 1.26 14.44
CA THR A 111 14.10 0.58 13.20
C THR A 111 14.75 -0.77 13.49
N LEU A 112 14.60 -1.70 12.55
CA LEU A 112 15.35 -2.94 12.55
C LEU A 112 16.29 -2.99 11.35
N ASN A 113 17.60 -2.98 11.61
CA ASN A 113 18.63 -3.19 10.60
C ASN A 113 19.03 -4.67 10.51
N TYR A 114 18.78 -5.28 9.36
CA TYR A 114 19.21 -6.63 9.04
C TYR A 114 19.99 -6.70 7.73
N CYS A 115 20.67 -5.61 7.35
CA CYS A 115 21.45 -5.50 6.11
C CYS A 115 22.51 -6.59 5.93
N ASP A 116 23.03 -7.16 7.01
CA ASP A 116 24.02 -8.24 6.98
C ASP A 116 23.46 -9.56 6.41
N ILE A 117 22.14 -9.69 6.35
CA ILE A 117 21.42 -10.87 5.86
C ILE A 117 20.23 -10.50 4.96
N ASN A 118 20.14 -9.26 4.50
CA ASN A 118 18.94 -8.75 3.81
C ASN A 118 18.76 -9.30 2.40
N THR A 119 19.74 -10.03 1.85
CA THR A 119 19.65 -10.72 0.56
C THR A 119 19.27 -12.20 0.72
N GLU A 120 19.32 -12.74 1.94
CA GLU A 120 18.85 -14.08 2.25
C GLU A 120 17.31 -14.14 2.31
N TRP A 121 16.75 -15.34 2.18
CA TRP A 121 15.32 -15.51 2.35
C TRP A 121 14.89 -15.30 3.81
N VAL A 122 13.65 -14.85 4.00
CA VAL A 122 13.12 -14.46 5.31
C VAL A 122 12.95 -15.63 6.28
N THR A 123 12.91 -16.85 5.75
CA THR A 123 12.88 -18.11 6.49
C THR A 123 14.04 -19.02 6.07
N ASN A 124 14.32 -20.03 6.89
CA ASN A 124 15.28 -21.06 6.53
C ASN A 124 14.88 -22.39 7.19
N SER A 125 14.60 -23.42 6.39
CA SER A 125 14.30 -24.78 6.86
C SER A 125 15.54 -25.54 7.35
N ASN A 126 16.74 -25.06 7.03
CA ASN A 126 18.00 -25.76 7.25
C ASN A 126 18.59 -25.51 8.64
N GLY A 127 17.79 -24.96 9.57
CA GLY A 127 18.18 -24.74 10.97
C GLY A 127 18.98 -23.46 11.24
N ASN A 128 19.25 -22.61 10.22
CA ASN A 128 19.85 -21.30 10.46
C ASN A 128 18.80 -20.34 11.08
N ALA A 129 18.95 -20.04 12.36
CA ALA A 129 18.06 -19.12 13.07
C ALA A 129 18.28 -17.64 12.68
N ASN A 130 19.41 -17.28 12.05
CA ASN A 130 19.72 -15.90 11.68
C ASN A 130 19.10 -15.52 10.33
N THR A 131 17.77 -15.39 10.31
CA THR A 131 17.01 -14.85 9.18
C THR A 131 16.40 -13.50 9.54
N SER A 132 16.04 -12.70 8.53
CA SER A 132 15.34 -11.43 8.75
C SER A 132 14.01 -11.61 9.48
N GLY A 133 13.26 -12.68 9.15
CA GLY A 133 12.01 -13.03 9.83
C GLY A 133 12.20 -13.37 11.32
N ASN A 134 13.23 -14.15 11.66
CA ASN A 134 13.52 -14.48 13.07
C ASN A 134 14.02 -13.27 13.85
N ARG A 135 14.87 -12.43 13.26
CA ARG A 135 15.35 -11.20 13.89
C ARG A 135 14.21 -10.21 14.15
N LEU A 136 13.26 -10.11 13.22
CA LEU A 136 12.05 -9.31 13.41
C LEU A 136 11.14 -9.88 14.50
N LYS A 137 10.97 -11.20 14.55
CA LYS A 137 10.26 -11.88 15.65
C LYS A 137 10.87 -11.54 17.02
N ASP A 138 12.19 -11.57 17.14
CA ASP A 138 12.89 -11.22 18.39
C ASP A 138 12.67 -9.73 18.75
N ALA A 139 12.79 -8.82 17.77
CA ALA A 139 12.55 -7.40 17.98
C ALA A 139 11.11 -7.10 18.46
N ILE A 140 10.11 -7.74 17.86
CA ILE A 140 8.71 -7.62 18.28
C ILE A 140 8.53 -8.14 19.71
N GLY A 141 9.14 -9.28 20.03
CA GLY A 141 9.10 -9.85 21.38
C GLY A 141 9.70 -8.92 22.43
N GLU A 142 10.84 -8.30 22.12
CA GLU A 142 11.51 -7.35 22.99
C GLU A 142 10.69 -6.07 23.19
N LEU A 143 10.19 -5.45 22.11
CA LEU A 143 9.35 -4.25 22.20
C LEU A 143 8.05 -4.52 22.95
N TYR A 144 7.38 -5.64 22.67
CA TYR A 144 6.17 -6.04 23.40
C TYR A 144 6.44 -6.19 24.90
N SER A 145 7.56 -6.83 25.26
CA SER A 145 7.93 -7.05 26.67
C SER A 145 8.29 -5.74 27.37
N ARG A 146 8.88 -4.78 26.66
CA ARG A 146 9.23 -3.47 27.18
C ARG A 146 8.00 -2.58 27.43
N TYR A 147 7.09 -2.49 26.47
CA TYR A 147 5.96 -1.55 26.53
C TYR A 147 4.67 -2.17 27.09
N GLY A 148 4.57 -3.50 27.16
CA GLY A 148 3.32 -4.19 27.49
C GLY A 148 2.21 -3.97 26.46
N LYS A 149 2.56 -3.50 25.26
CA LYS A 149 1.63 -3.12 24.19
C LYS A 149 1.96 -3.86 22.91
N LYS A 150 0.93 -4.09 22.11
CA LYS A 150 1.08 -4.61 20.75
C LYS A 150 1.93 -3.66 19.90
N VAL A 151 2.80 -4.24 19.09
CA VAL A 151 3.69 -3.51 18.17
C VAL A 151 2.94 -3.21 16.86
N ILE A 152 3.12 -2.00 16.33
CA ILE A 152 2.70 -1.65 14.97
C ILE A 152 3.94 -1.76 14.07
N ILE A 153 3.82 -2.41 12.92
CA ILE A 153 4.95 -2.61 12.00
C ILE A 153 4.71 -1.81 10.74
N VAL A 154 5.72 -1.06 10.29
CA VAL A 154 5.76 -0.42 8.97
C VAL A 154 6.88 -1.08 8.18
N ALA A 155 6.55 -1.82 7.14
CA ALA A 155 7.51 -2.63 6.42
C ALA A 155 7.53 -2.28 4.93
N HIS A 156 8.72 -2.25 4.32
CA HIS A 156 8.89 -1.99 2.89
C HIS A 156 9.42 -3.21 2.17
N SER A 157 8.93 -3.47 0.95
CA SER A 157 9.45 -4.52 0.06
C SER A 157 9.46 -5.89 0.76
N MET A 158 10.58 -6.62 0.70
CA MET A 158 10.78 -7.90 1.39
C MET A 158 10.58 -7.84 2.91
N GLY A 159 10.71 -6.66 3.54
CA GLY A 159 10.43 -6.48 4.96
C GLY A 159 9.02 -6.87 5.36
N GLY A 160 8.02 -6.70 4.47
CA GLY A 160 6.65 -7.13 4.74
C GLY A 160 6.49 -8.65 4.74
N LEU A 161 7.28 -9.38 3.94
CA LEU A 161 7.33 -10.84 3.96
C LEU A 161 8.00 -11.35 5.24
N ALA A 162 9.05 -10.66 5.70
CA ALA A 162 9.65 -10.92 7.01
C ALA A 162 8.64 -10.69 8.13
N ALA A 163 7.82 -9.64 8.04
CA ALA A 163 6.76 -9.34 9.00
C ALA A 163 5.66 -10.41 8.99
N GLN A 164 5.28 -10.93 7.82
CA GLN A 164 4.31 -12.03 7.69
C GLN A 164 4.79 -13.28 8.43
N TYR A 165 6.03 -13.68 8.18
CA TYR A 165 6.63 -14.80 8.90
C TYR A 165 6.69 -14.52 10.41
N ALA A 166 7.22 -13.37 10.83
CA ALA A 166 7.36 -13.03 12.24
C ALA A 166 6.01 -13.01 12.96
N ALA A 167 4.96 -12.48 12.34
CA ALA A 167 3.62 -12.39 12.92
C ALA A 167 3.04 -13.77 13.27
N ALA A 168 3.24 -14.76 12.41
CA ALA A 168 2.82 -16.13 12.68
C ALA A 168 3.54 -16.76 13.89
N GLN A 169 4.76 -16.31 14.19
CA GLN A 169 5.56 -16.81 15.31
C GLN A 169 5.25 -16.12 16.64
N VAL A 170 4.66 -14.92 16.62
CA VAL A 170 4.32 -14.14 17.83
C VAL A 170 2.85 -13.69 17.82
N PRO A 171 1.88 -14.63 17.75
CA PRO A 171 0.46 -14.28 17.72
C PRO A 171 0.08 -13.44 18.92
N GLY A 172 -0.74 -12.41 18.69
CA GLY A 172 -1.22 -11.51 19.74
C GLY A 172 -0.26 -10.39 20.17
N LYS A 173 1.00 -10.37 19.70
CA LYS A 173 1.97 -9.29 20.02
C LYS A 173 1.98 -8.13 19.03
N ILE A 174 1.26 -8.26 17.93
CA ILE A 174 1.19 -7.28 16.84
C ILE A 174 -0.24 -6.77 16.74
N ASP A 175 -0.40 -5.46 16.54
CA ASP A 175 -1.69 -4.83 16.29
C ASP A 175 -2.00 -4.84 14.79
N ARG A 176 -1.13 -4.19 14.02
CA ARG A 176 -1.23 -4.10 12.57
C ARG A 176 0.14 -4.11 11.90
N VAL A 177 0.14 -4.54 10.65
CA VAL A 177 1.29 -4.45 9.75
C VAL A 177 0.90 -3.62 8.54
N ILE A 178 1.58 -2.49 8.38
CA ILE A 178 1.43 -1.60 7.23
C ILE A 178 2.58 -1.92 6.28
N THR A 179 2.27 -2.46 5.11
CA THR A 179 3.30 -2.82 4.12
C THR A 179 3.34 -1.82 2.98
N ILE A 180 4.52 -1.43 2.52
CA ILE A 180 4.73 -0.58 1.37
C ILE A 180 5.41 -1.42 0.30
N ALA A 181 4.73 -1.66 -0.81
CA ALA A 181 5.28 -2.37 -1.96
C ALA A 181 5.80 -3.79 -1.65
N THR A 182 5.15 -4.52 -0.75
CA THR A 182 5.57 -5.88 -0.41
C THR A 182 5.13 -6.88 -1.48
N PRO A 183 6.04 -7.66 -2.09
CA PRO A 183 5.68 -8.51 -3.22
C PRO A 183 5.01 -9.81 -2.80
N PHE A 184 3.79 -9.80 -2.24
CA PHE A 184 3.11 -11.00 -1.71
C PHE A 184 2.87 -12.12 -2.73
N LYS A 185 2.84 -11.80 -4.03
CA LYS A 185 2.76 -12.77 -5.15
C LYS A 185 4.07 -12.88 -5.93
N GLY A 186 5.14 -12.25 -5.44
CA GLY A 186 6.45 -12.16 -6.09
C GLY A 186 6.59 -11.00 -7.07
N SER A 187 7.70 -10.98 -7.80
CA SER A 187 8.10 -9.93 -8.74
C SER A 187 8.41 -10.53 -10.12
N TYR A 188 8.05 -9.79 -11.19
CA TYR A 188 8.33 -10.19 -12.57
C TYR A 188 9.83 -10.16 -12.91
N LEU A 189 10.59 -9.27 -12.29
CA LEU A 189 11.99 -9.01 -12.62
C LEU A 189 12.92 -10.21 -12.36
N PRO A 190 12.89 -10.85 -11.16
CA PRO A 190 13.67 -12.06 -10.93
C PRO A 190 13.18 -13.25 -11.77
N THR A 191 11.87 -13.37 -12.06
CA THR A 191 11.34 -14.43 -12.93
C THR A 191 11.84 -14.29 -14.36
N TYR A 192 11.73 -13.10 -14.94
CA TYR A 192 12.15 -12.84 -16.32
C TYR A 192 13.66 -13.01 -16.53
N ARG A 193 14.46 -12.70 -15.49
CA ARG A 193 15.92 -12.89 -15.56
C ARG A 193 16.33 -14.36 -15.46
N GLU A 194 15.58 -15.18 -14.74
CA GLU A 194 15.82 -16.63 -14.68
C GLU A 194 15.45 -17.29 -16.01
N ASP A 195 14.21 -17.09 -16.45
CA ASP A 195 13.71 -17.60 -17.71
C ASP A 195 12.93 -16.51 -18.45
N ARG A 196 13.53 -15.99 -19.52
CA ARG A 196 12.91 -14.97 -20.38
C ARG A 196 11.64 -15.46 -21.06
N ASN A 197 11.51 -16.78 -21.20
CA ASN A 197 10.38 -17.44 -21.83
C ASN A 197 9.36 -17.97 -20.81
N ASP A 198 9.52 -17.67 -19.52
CA ASP A 198 8.66 -18.20 -18.45
C ASP A 198 7.17 -18.02 -18.83
N PRO A 199 6.39 -19.12 -18.85
CA PRO A 199 4.99 -19.08 -19.30
C PRO A 199 4.05 -18.41 -18.29
N THR A 200 4.49 -18.17 -17.05
CA THR A 200 3.71 -17.47 -16.02
C THR A 200 3.70 -15.94 -16.22
N LEU A 201 4.64 -15.44 -17.02
CA LEU A 201 4.75 -14.03 -17.40
C LEU A 201 3.99 -13.77 -18.70
N THR A 202 3.12 -12.75 -18.68
CA THR A 202 2.47 -12.20 -19.87
C THR A 202 3.48 -11.47 -20.76
N ASP A 203 3.18 -11.36 -22.06
CA ASP A 203 4.04 -10.62 -23.01
C ASP A 203 4.30 -9.17 -22.56
N PHE A 204 3.29 -8.54 -21.95
CA PHE A 204 3.42 -7.20 -21.39
C PHE A 204 4.44 -7.16 -20.23
N GLN A 205 4.39 -8.12 -19.30
CA GLN A 205 5.35 -8.20 -18.19
C GLN A 205 6.77 -8.47 -18.70
N LYS A 206 6.92 -9.32 -19.73
CA LYS A 206 8.20 -9.56 -20.40
C LYS A 206 8.74 -8.28 -21.03
N ILE A 207 7.91 -7.49 -21.69
CA ILE A 207 8.29 -6.18 -22.26
C ILE A 207 8.74 -5.20 -21.17
N ILE A 208 8.01 -5.09 -20.06
CA ILE A 208 8.40 -4.21 -18.94
C ILE A 208 9.74 -4.65 -18.35
N ALA A 209 9.92 -5.94 -18.10
CA ALA A 209 11.21 -6.47 -17.66
C ALA A 209 12.32 -6.14 -18.67
N GLN A 210 12.10 -6.32 -19.97
CA GLN A 210 13.08 -5.94 -21.00
C GLN A 210 13.43 -4.45 -20.99
N ILE A 211 12.45 -3.56 -20.76
CA ILE A 211 12.71 -2.11 -20.67
C ILE A 211 13.61 -1.81 -19.48
N ILE A 212 13.32 -2.36 -18.30
CA ILE A 212 14.13 -2.19 -17.09
C ILE A 212 15.54 -2.70 -17.33
N LEU A 213 15.67 -3.94 -17.83
CA LEU A 213 16.97 -4.56 -18.06
C LEU A 213 17.77 -3.90 -19.17
N GLY A 214 17.09 -3.48 -20.23
CA GLY A 214 17.68 -2.74 -21.33
C GLY A 214 18.09 -1.32 -20.95
N SER A 215 17.55 -0.77 -19.85
CA SER A 215 18.04 0.48 -19.25
C SER A 215 19.36 0.29 -18.50
N CYS A 216 19.70 -0.95 -18.14
CA CYS A 216 20.96 -1.33 -17.50
C CYS A 216 22.06 -1.78 -18.48
N ASP A 217 21.88 -1.58 -19.79
CA ASP A 217 22.88 -1.92 -20.79
C ASP A 217 24.05 -0.91 -20.76
N PRO A 218 25.27 -1.33 -20.36
CA PRO A 218 26.42 -0.43 -20.19
C PRO A 218 26.86 0.25 -21.50
N ASN A 219 26.40 -0.23 -22.66
CA ASN A 219 26.72 0.35 -23.96
C ASN A 219 25.77 1.49 -24.36
N LYS A 220 24.71 1.76 -23.59
CA LYS A 220 23.78 2.86 -23.85
C LYS A 220 24.18 4.11 -23.06
N LYS A 221 24.07 5.28 -23.69
CA LYS A 221 24.22 6.56 -22.97
C LYS A 221 23.04 6.73 -22.01
N HIS A 222 23.31 6.71 -20.71
CA HIS A 222 22.31 6.92 -19.68
C HIS A 222 22.20 8.41 -19.33
N HIS A 223 20.98 8.94 -19.23
CA HIS A 223 20.72 10.33 -18.86
C HIS A 223 20.38 10.51 -17.37
N SER A 224 20.11 9.43 -16.63
CA SER A 224 19.83 9.49 -15.19
C SER A 224 21.07 9.12 -14.38
N PRO A 225 21.51 9.96 -13.43
CA PRO A 225 22.67 9.69 -12.59
C PRO A 225 22.45 8.54 -11.60
N LYS A 226 21.19 8.15 -11.31
CA LYS A 226 20.84 7.08 -10.34
C LYS A 226 20.79 5.68 -10.97
N LEU A 227 20.77 5.60 -12.29
CA LEU A 227 20.58 4.34 -13.02
C LEU A 227 21.74 3.34 -12.84
N PRO A 228 23.03 3.75 -12.81
CA PRO A 228 24.13 2.82 -12.59
C PRO A 228 24.05 2.07 -11.25
N ASP A 229 23.73 2.78 -10.17
CA ASP A 229 23.61 2.18 -8.83
C ASP A 229 22.48 1.17 -8.77
N TYR A 230 21.30 1.54 -9.29
CA TYR A 230 20.16 0.63 -9.40
C TYR A 230 20.49 -0.64 -10.20
N CYS A 231 21.21 -0.51 -11.32
CA CYS A 231 21.60 -1.65 -12.15
C CYS A 231 22.60 -2.58 -11.46
N ASN A 232 23.57 -2.02 -10.72
CA ASN A 232 24.50 -2.78 -9.90
C ASN A 232 23.76 -3.55 -8.79
N ASP A 233 22.77 -2.91 -8.17
CA ASP A 233 21.96 -3.50 -7.11
C ASP A 233 21.10 -4.65 -7.63
N ILE A 234 20.42 -4.49 -8.76
CA ILE A 234 19.68 -5.60 -9.38
C ILE A 234 20.63 -6.76 -9.68
N GLN A 235 21.83 -6.51 -10.20
CA GLN A 235 22.79 -7.56 -10.56
C GLN A 235 23.21 -8.39 -9.35
N LYS A 236 23.49 -7.75 -8.20
CA LYS A 236 23.81 -8.44 -6.95
C LYS A 236 22.65 -9.25 -6.40
N LEU A 237 21.44 -8.72 -6.53
CA LEU A 237 20.24 -9.38 -6.02
C LEU A 237 19.91 -10.67 -6.76
N GLN A 238 20.24 -10.80 -8.04
CA GLN A 238 19.82 -11.95 -8.86
C GLN A 238 20.19 -13.31 -8.28
N SER A 239 21.41 -13.45 -7.78
CA SER A 239 21.93 -14.70 -7.25
C SER A 239 21.60 -14.90 -5.77
N SER A 240 20.84 -13.99 -5.17
CA SER A 240 20.48 -14.07 -3.76
C SER A 240 19.32 -15.04 -3.52
N ALA A 241 19.29 -15.68 -2.35
CA ALA A 241 18.19 -16.57 -1.98
C ALA A 241 16.85 -15.80 -1.88
N GLY A 242 16.88 -14.56 -1.39
CA GLY A 242 15.70 -13.71 -1.29
C GLY A 242 15.07 -13.40 -2.66
N ALA A 243 15.87 -13.04 -3.67
CA ALA A 243 15.36 -12.75 -5.00
C ALA A 243 14.77 -13.99 -5.70
N ARG A 244 15.39 -15.17 -5.52
CA ARG A 244 14.84 -16.44 -6.04
C ARG A 244 13.50 -16.78 -5.40
N ALA A 245 13.40 -16.64 -4.08
CA ALA A 245 12.17 -16.94 -3.34
C ALA A 245 11.01 -15.98 -3.67
N MET A 246 11.31 -14.75 -4.11
CA MET A 246 10.34 -13.73 -4.53
C MET A 246 10.01 -13.75 -6.03
N ARG A 247 10.33 -14.82 -6.77
CA ARG A 247 9.87 -14.95 -8.17
C ARG A 247 8.35 -14.93 -8.27
N TRP A 248 7.85 -14.30 -9.33
CA TRP A 248 6.43 -14.21 -9.66
C TRP A 248 5.73 -15.55 -9.62
N LYS A 249 4.64 -15.62 -8.84
CA LYS A 249 3.80 -16.81 -8.66
C LYS A 249 4.62 -18.08 -8.41
N SER A 250 5.80 -17.96 -7.79
CA SER A 250 6.74 -19.06 -7.60
C SER A 250 6.00 -20.27 -7.01
N PRO A 251 5.70 -21.30 -7.82
CA PRO A 251 5.10 -22.50 -7.28
C PRO A 251 6.16 -23.22 -6.43
N ARG A 252 5.70 -24.09 -5.54
CA ARG A 252 6.50 -25.03 -4.73
C ARG A 252 7.85 -25.45 -5.39
N PRO A 253 8.89 -25.70 -4.56
CA PRO A 253 10.27 -25.26 -4.74
C PRO A 253 10.98 -25.77 -6.00
N ASP A 254 11.80 -24.92 -6.60
CA ASP A 254 12.91 -25.30 -7.47
C ASP A 254 14.18 -25.70 -6.67
N ASP A 255 14.29 -25.26 -5.41
CA ASP A 255 15.40 -25.60 -4.52
C ASP A 255 15.13 -26.84 -3.66
N LYS A 256 15.68 -27.98 -4.08
CA LYS A 256 15.64 -29.25 -3.32
C LYS A 256 16.35 -29.16 -1.96
N ASN A 257 17.18 -28.14 -1.71
CA ASN A 257 17.94 -27.96 -0.48
C ASN A 257 17.32 -26.92 0.47
N ASN A 258 16.21 -26.26 0.10
CA ASN A 258 15.46 -25.36 0.98
C ASN A 258 13.98 -25.36 0.57
N PRO A 259 13.21 -26.40 0.97
CA PRO A 259 11.82 -26.57 0.54
C PRO A 259 10.88 -25.41 0.94
N ASP A 260 11.28 -24.58 1.91
CA ASP A 260 10.54 -23.40 2.40
C ASP A 260 11.01 -22.07 1.75
N ALA A 261 11.96 -22.11 0.79
CA ALA A 261 12.50 -20.94 0.10
C ALA A 261 11.61 -20.41 -1.03
N SER A 262 10.32 -20.29 -0.77
CA SER A 262 9.41 -19.60 -1.69
C SER A 262 8.35 -18.84 -0.92
N ILE A 263 7.95 -17.73 -1.51
CA ILE A 263 6.86 -16.91 -1.00
C ILE A 263 5.56 -17.71 -0.76
N GLY A 264 5.31 -18.75 -1.56
CA GLY A 264 4.13 -19.61 -1.41
C GLY A 264 4.11 -20.45 -0.12
N TRP A 265 5.21 -20.51 0.63
CA TRP A 265 5.31 -21.23 1.91
C TRP A 265 5.23 -20.33 3.13
N LEU A 266 5.13 -19.01 2.95
CA LEU A 266 4.93 -18.12 4.08
C LEU A 266 3.60 -18.45 4.78
N PRO A 267 3.59 -18.47 6.12
CA PRO A 267 2.37 -18.72 6.86
C PRO A 267 1.35 -17.62 6.54
N SER A 268 0.07 -17.98 6.55
CA SER A 268 -1.00 -17.00 6.46
C SER A 268 -0.91 -16.00 7.62
N TRP A 269 -1.36 -14.76 7.38
CA TRP A 269 -1.47 -13.77 8.43
C TRP A 269 -2.37 -14.26 9.57
N PRO A 270 -1.95 -14.13 10.85
CA PRO A 270 -2.84 -14.40 11.96
C PRO A 270 -4.06 -13.49 11.91
N THR A 271 -5.25 -14.01 12.18
CA THR A 271 -6.51 -13.23 12.18
C THR A 271 -6.53 -12.08 13.18
N SER A 272 -5.64 -12.10 14.18
CA SER A 272 -5.48 -11.04 15.17
C SER A 272 -4.69 -9.83 14.68
N VAL A 273 -4.11 -9.88 13.47
CA VAL A 273 -3.26 -8.83 12.90
C VAL A 273 -4.00 -8.16 11.74
N LYS A 274 -4.17 -6.84 11.80
CA LYS A 274 -4.70 -6.06 10.67
C LYS A 274 -3.56 -5.86 9.65
N LEU A 275 -3.70 -6.40 8.45
CA LEU A 275 -2.78 -6.10 7.34
C LEU A 275 -3.28 -4.86 6.59
N VAL A 276 -2.40 -3.91 6.31
CA VAL A 276 -2.69 -2.72 5.51
C VAL A 276 -1.69 -2.63 4.35
N PRO A 277 -2.05 -3.14 3.16
CA PRO A 277 -1.16 -3.13 2.00
C PRO A 277 -1.23 -1.80 1.24
N LEU A 278 -0.10 -1.09 1.19
CA LEU A 278 0.11 0.13 0.42
C LEU A 278 0.97 -0.18 -0.82
N ALA A 279 0.54 0.29 -1.98
CA ALA A 279 1.22 0.08 -3.26
C ALA A 279 1.40 1.40 -4.02
N GLY A 280 2.49 1.49 -4.78
CA GLY A 280 2.61 2.47 -5.85
C GLY A 280 2.22 1.84 -7.18
N THR A 281 1.63 2.63 -8.07
CA THR A 281 1.48 2.21 -9.45
C THR A 281 1.92 3.29 -10.42
N LEU A 282 2.72 2.86 -11.40
CA LEU A 282 3.23 3.65 -12.50
C LEU A 282 2.43 3.33 -13.75
N VAL A 283 2.21 4.37 -14.57
CA VAL A 283 1.76 4.21 -15.95
C VAL A 283 2.93 4.59 -16.84
N VAL A 284 3.50 3.64 -17.57
CA VAL A 284 4.67 3.90 -18.41
C VAL A 284 4.22 4.30 -19.82
N LEU A 285 4.62 5.49 -20.26
CA LEU A 285 4.34 5.94 -21.63
C LEU A 285 5.26 5.24 -22.64
N PRO A 286 4.76 4.81 -23.81
CA PRO A 286 5.63 4.25 -24.84
C PRO A 286 6.59 5.32 -25.37
N VAL A 287 7.89 5.00 -25.42
CA VAL A 287 8.90 5.80 -26.12
C VAL A 287 9.38 5.08 -27.37
N TRP A 288 8.64 5.18 -28.48
CA TRP A 288 9.20 4.98 -29.83
C TRP A 288 8.32 5.56 -30.96
N PRO A 289 8.92 5.99 -32.09
CA PRO A 289 8.21 6.57 -33.24
C PRO A 289 7.77 5.50 -34.27
N LEU A 290 6.57 5.67 -34.84
CA LEU A 290 6.00 5.09 -36.08
C LEU A 290 6.56 3.75 -36.62
N LYS A 291 5.74 2.68 -36.60
CA LYS A 291 5.36 1.82 -37.76
C LYS A 291 4.43 0.65 -37.37
N TRP A 292 3.35 0.92 -36.63
CA TRP A 292 2.22 -0.02 -36.57
C TRP A 292 0.91 0.78 -36.58
N PRO A 293 0.16 0.82 -37.69
CA PRO A 293 -1.21 1.28 -37.61
C PRO A 293 -2.01 0.16 -36.94
N LEU A 294 -3.01 0.49 -36.10
CA LEU A 294 -4.07 -0.39 -35.57
C LEU A 294 -4.04 -0.84 -34.09
N ALA A 295 -3.11 -0.40 -33.24
CA ALA A 295 -3.23 -0.66 -31.79
C ALA A 295 -3.89 0.55 -31.07
N PRO A 296 -5.10 0.41 -30.49
CA PRO A 296 -5.73 1.50 -29.74
C PRO A 296 -4.91 1.86 -28.49
N GLU A 297 -4.86 3.15 -28.16
CA GLU A 297 -4.05 3.75 -27.09
C GLU A 297 -4.29 3.10 -25.71
N SER A 298 -5.47 2.49 -25.51
CA SER A 298 -5.86 1.72 -24.32
C SER A 298 -5.00 0.47 -24.06
N GLN A 299 -4.27 -0.04 -25.07
CA GLN A 299 -3.36 -1.17 -24.87
C GLN A 299 -2.05 -0.80 -24.17
N PHE A 300 -1.73 0.50 -24.04
CA PHE A 300 -0.46 0.97 -23.49
C PHE A 300 -0.59 1.62 -22.10
N ARG A 301 -1.81 1.90 -21.62
CA ARG A 301 -2.07 2.35 -20.23
C ARG A 301 -2.38 1.16 -19.34
N LYS A 302 -1.38 0.33 -19.09
CA LYS A 302 -1.48 -0.70 -18.04
C LYS A 302 -0.70 -0.23 -16.82
N GLU A 303 -1.37 -0.24 -15.69
CA GLU A 303 -0.76 -0.12 -14.38
C GLU A 303 0.25 -1.26 -14.19
N ILE A 304 1.51 -0.94 -13.94
CA ILE A 304 2.59 -1.93 -13.81
C ILE A 304 3.02 -2.18 -12.37
N GLY A 305 2.40 -1.50 -11.39
CA GLY A 305 2.94 -1.41 -10.04
C GLY A 305 4.12 -0.44 -9.97
N ASP A 306 5.06 -0.67 -9.07
CA ASP A 306 6.15 0.27 -8.76
C ASP A 306 7.45 0.00 -9.54
N LEU A 307 7.31 -0.74 -10.66
CA LEU A 307 8.36 -1.31 -11.52
C LEU A 307 8.99 -2.61 -11.02
N VAL A 308 9.21 -2.74 -9.70
CA VAL A 308 9.81 -3.94 -9.11
C VAL A 308 8.71 -4.89 -8.67
N VAL A 309 7.71 -4.37 -8.00
CA VAL A 309 6.60 -5.10 -7.42
C VAL A 309 5.31 -4.76 -8.16
N PRO A 310 4.64 -5.78 -8.70
CA PRO A 310 3.36 -5.58 -9.36
C PRO A 310 2.28 -5.10 -8.40
N GLY A 311 1.34 -4.29 -8.89
CA GLY A 311 0.22 -3.80 -8.06
C GLY A 311 -0.58 -4.93 -7.41
N ASP A 312 -0.91 -5.98 -8.16
CA ASP A 312 -1.64 -7.15 -7.66
C ASP A 312 -0.82 -8.07 -6.73
N SER A 313 0.51 -7.94 -6.77
CA SER A 313 1.43 -8.55 -5.82
C SER A 313 1.50 -7.75 -4.52
N ALA A 314 1.55 -6.42 -4.61
CA ALA A 314 1.55 -5.52 -3.47
C ALA A 314 0.23 -5.53 -2.70
N THR A 315 -0.86 -5.90 -3.38
CA THR A 315 -2.23 -5.92 -2.85
C THR A 315 -2.87 -7.31 -3.03
N PRO A 316 -2.38 -8.34 -2.32
CA PRO A 316 -2.73 -9.73 -2.58
C PRO A 316 -4.23 -10.03 -2.42
N ASP A 317 -4.89 -9.32 -1.50
CA ASP A 317 -6.29 -9.49 -1.14
C ASP A 317 -7.06 -8.19 -1.38
N LYS A 318 -7.63 -8.01 -2.58
CA LYS A 318 -8.66 -6.98 -2.82
C LYS A 318 -9.98 -7.29 -2.09
N GLY A 319 -10.10 -8.46 -1.45
CA GLY A 319 -11.34 -9.00 -0.90
C GLY A 319 -11.64 -8.62 0.56
N ASP A 320 -10.63 -8.27 1.36
CA ASP A 320 -10.82 -7.91 2.77
C ASP A 320 -10.10 -6.59 3.07
N SER A 321 -10.84 -5.49 2.97
CA SER A 321 -10.60 -4.18 3.60
C SER A 321 -9.15 -3.62 3.62
N GLY A 322 -8.79 -2.75 2.66
CA GLY A 322 -7.78 -1.71 2.91
C GLY A 322 -6.53 -1.67 2.03
N ALA A 323 -6.49 -2.37 0.90
CA ALA A 323 -5.44 -2.18 -0.09
C ALA A 323 -5.51 -0.78 -0.72
N ILE A 324 -4.44 0.01 -0.59
CA ILE A 324 -4.40 1.39 -1.08
C ILE A 324 -3.29 1.50 -2.11
N THR A 325 -3.66 1.93 -3.31
CA THR A 325 -2.72 2.15 -4.41
C THR A 325 -2.64 3.63 -4.70
N ASP A 326 -1.45 4.22 -4.64
CA ASP A 326 -1.21 5.58 -5.11
C ASP A 326 -0.79 5.57 -6.59
N ASN A 327 -1.43 6.43 -7.36
CA ASN A 327 -1.25 6.56 -8.80
C ASN A 327 -0.36 7.78 -9.08
N CYS A 328 0.89 7.56 -9.51
CA CYS A 328 1.81 8.66 -9.83
C CYS A 328 1.69 9.17 -11.28
N GLY A 329 0.67 8.72 -12.01
CA GLY A 329 0.39 9.16 -13.37
C GLY A 329 1.43 8.66 -14.40
N PRO A 330 1.34 9.19 -15.63
CA PRO A 330 2.20 8.74 -16.73
C PRO A 330 3.64 9.22 -16.56
N VAL A 331 4.59 8.27 -16.61
CA VAL A 331 6.03 8.54 -16.57
C VAL A 331 6.69 8.11 -17.87
N LEU A 332 7.65 8.91 -18.34
CA LEU A 332 8.52 8.50 -19.44
C LEU A 332 9.46 7.39 -18.93
N PRO A 333 9.74 6.33 -19.72
CA PRO A 333 10.61 5.22 -19.34
C PRO A 333 11.96 5.66 -18.76
N ARG A 334 12.54 6.74 -19.30
CA ARG A 334 13.82 7.30 -18.85
C ARG A 334 13.79 7.97 -17.46
N HIS A 335 12.60 8.32 -16.95
CA HIS A 335 12.41 8.97 -15.64
C HIS A 335 11.69 8.06 -14.63
N VAL A 336 11.45 6.79 -14.97
CA VAL A 336 10.70 5.87 -14.11
C VAL A 336 11.33 5.74 -12.73
N ILE A 337 12.66 5.61 -12.64
CA ILE A 337 13.39 5.48 -11.36
C ILE A 337 13.43 6.77 -10.53
N GLU A 338 13.09 7.91 -11.15
CA GLU A 338 12.99 9.21 -10.50
C GLU A 338 11.57 9.49 -9.99
N SER A 339 10.59 8.65 -10.36
CA SER A 339 9.21 8.78 -9.89
C SER A 339 9.10 8.52 -8.39
N ASP A 340 8.20 9.23 -7.72
CA ASP A 340 7.82 8.96 -6.33
C ASP A 340 7.15 7.59 -6.17
N CYS A 341 6.57 7.02 -7.24
CA CYS A 341 6.01 5.66 -7.23
C CYS A 341 7.01 4.58 -7.62
N PHE A 342 8.28 4.92 -7.83
CA PHE A 342 9.30 3.91 -7.97
C PHE A 342 9.51 3.16 -6.65
N HIS A 343 9.74 1.86 -6.70
CA HIS A 343 9.85 0.97 -5.54
C HIS A 343 10.67 1.53 -4.37
N GLU A 344 11.86 2.08 -4.62
CA GLU A 344 12.76 2.62 -3.58
C GLU A 344 12.41 4.04 -3.10
N ASN A 345 11.48 4.72 -3.77
CA ASN A 345 11.04 6.08 -3.41
C ASN A 345 9.69 6.05 -2.70
N LEU A 346 8.95 4.95 -2.73
CA LEU A 346 7.62 4.85 -2.14
C LEU A 346 7.54 5.19 -0.65
N PRO A 347 8.48 4.78 0.23
CA PRO A 347 8.47 5.22 1.62
C PRO A 347 8.62 6.73 1.81
N ALA A 348 9.17 7.44 0.81
CA ALA A 348 9.28 8.89 0.76
C ALA A 348 8.15 9.55 -0.08
N ASN A 349 7.23 8.78 -0.66
CA ASN A 349 6.07 9.34 -1.34
C ASN A 349 5.14 9.99 -0.30
N PRO A 350 4.77 11.27 -0.47
CA PRO A 350 4.00 12.04 0.51
C PRO A 350 2.60 11.45 0.79
N ARG A 351 1.94 10.86 -0.20
CA ARG A 351 0.61 10.25 -0.02
C ARG A 351 0.71 8.92 0.72
N ILE A 352 1.68 8.08 0.35
CA ILE A 352 1.92 6.79 1.01
C ILE A 352 2.31 6.99 2.47
N ILE A 353 3.28 7.85 2.76
CA ILE A 353 3.76 8.06 4.13
C ILE A 353 2.73 8.82 5.00
N GLN A 354 1.90 9.67 4.39
CA GLN A 354 0.75 10.25 5.06
C GLN A 354 -0.26 9.17 5.46
N ARG A 355 -0.54 8.20 4.57
CA ARG A 355 -1.42 7.09 4.91
C ARG A 355 -0.84 6.21 6.02
N VAL A 356 0.47 5.98 6.03
CA VAL A 356 1.14 5.30 7.15
C VAL A 356 0.85 6.02 8.47
N ALA A 357 0.98 7.34 8.51
CA ALA A 357 0.70 8.12 9.73
C ALA A 357 -0.78 8.01 10.16
N GLU A 358 -1.72 8.02 9.22
CA GLU A 358 -3.16 7.87 9.48
C GLU A 358 -3.47 6.49 10.08
N GLU A 359 -2.94 5.42 9.51
CA GLU A 359 -3.14 4.05 10.00
C GLU A 359 -2.55 3.84 11.39
N ILE A 360 -1.38 4.42 11.67
CA ILE A 360 -0.78 4.37 13.01
C ILE A 360 -1.65 5.16 13.99
N SER A 361 -2.12 6.36 13.62
CA SER A 361 -2.97 7.18 14.46
C SER A 361 -4.30 6.49 14.79
N GLU A 362 -4.92 5.87 13.80
CA GLU A 362 -6.14 5.05 13.96
C GLU A 362 -5.92 3.91 14.95
N ALA A 363 -4.80 3.19 14.85
CA ALA A 363 -4.45 2.09 15.75
C ALA A 363 -4.32 2.53 17.22
N MET A 364 -3.78 3.74 17.45
CA MET A 364 -3.57 4.27 18.79
C MET A 364 -4.84 4.84 19.43
N GLY A 365 -5.87 5.14 18.61
CA GLY A 365 -7.10 5.78 19.03
C GLY A 365 -6.90 7.21 19.59
N PRO A 366 -7.99 7.91 19.95
CA PRO A 366 -7.87 9.18 20.63
C PRO A 366 -7.14 8.99 21.97
N PRO A 367 -6.38 9.99 22.44
CA PRO A 367 -5.82 9.95 23.78
C PRO A 367 -6.95 9.73 24.80
N SER A 368 -6.80 8.71 25.65
CA SER A 368 -7.72 8.52 26.78
C SER A 368 -7.85 9.83 27.53
N PRO A 369 -9.07 10.30 27.86
CA PRO A 369 -9.25 11.50 28.64
C PRO A 369 -8.45 11.35 29.94
N VAL A 370 -7.53 12.29 30.16
CA VAL A 370 -6.77 12.38 31.40
C VAL A 370 -7.80 12.40 32.54
N PRO A 371 -7.74 11.46 33.51
CA PRO A 371 -8.59 11.54 34.68
C PRO A 371 -8.42 12.93 35.29
N PRO A 372 -9.50 13.70 35.53
CA PRO A 372 -9.36 15.03 36.11
C PRO A 372 -8.56 14.89 37.39
N ALA A 373 -7.55 15.76 37.55
CA ALA A 373 -6.72 15.81 38.73
C ALA A 373 -7.62 15.79 39.98
N PRO A 374 -7.29 15.01 41.02
CA PRO A 374 -8.10 14.97 42.23
C PRO A 374 -8.19 16.38 42.79
N THR A 375 -9.35 17.02 42.63
CA THR A 375 -9.64 18.30 43.24
C THR A 375 -9.53 18.14 44.76
N PRO A 376 -8.89 19.06 45.49
CA PRO A 376 -8.93 19.07 46.95
C PRO A 376 -10.39 19.21 47.38
N VAL A 377 -10.95 18.15 47.95
CA VAL A 377 -12.34 18.14 48.42
C VAL A 377 -12.43 19.05 49.64
N THR A 378 -12.94 20.26 49.43
CA THR A 378 -13.58 21.02 50.50
C THR A 378 -15.07 20.71 50.40
N ALA A 379 -15.63 20.06 51.42
CA ALA A 379 -17.01 19.58 51.41
C ALA A 379 -18.03 20.74 51.30
N PRO A 380 -18.99 20.68 50.37
CA PRO A 380 -20.19 21.51 50.44
C PRO A 380 -21.43 20.70 50.86
N VAL A 381 -22.21 21.37 51.69
CA VAL A 381 -23.55 21.05 52.22
C VAL A 381 -24.54 20.62 51.11
N PRO A 382 -25.42 19.63 51.36
CA PRO A 382 -26.30 19.09 50.32
C PRO A 382 -27.49 20.00 50.04
N THR A 383 -27.69 20.36 48.77
CA THR A 383 -28.96 20.89 48.24
C THR A 383 -29.62 19.84 47.33
N PRO A 384 -30.97 19.81 47.22
CA PRO A 384 -31.67 18.71 46.58
C PRO A 384 -31.43 18.68 45.06
N ARG A 385 -30.96 17.53 44.57
CA ARG A 385 -30.69 17.29 43.15
C ARG A 385 -32.01 17.03 42.41
N LYS A 386 -32.27 17.85 41.39
CA LYS A 386 -33.29 17.60 40.35
C LYS A 386 -32.96 16.27 39.65
N PRO A 387 -33.95 15.43 39.27
CA PRO A 387 -33.68 14.13 38.66
C PRO A 387 -32.87 14.29 37.38
N ALA A 388 -31.77 13.55 37.29
CA ALA A 388 -30.99 13.44 36.07
C ALA A 388 -31.83 12.75 35.00
N SER A 389 -32.01 13.42 33.86
CA SER A 389 -32.53 12.79 32.65
C SER A 389 -31.60 11.64 32.27
N THR A 390 -32.11 10.42 32.33
CA THR A 390 -31.43 9.22 31.85
C THR A 390 -31.25 9.35 30.33
N ARG A 391 -30.04 9.72 29.90
CA ARG A 391 -29.65 9.62 28.49
C ARG A 391 -29.83 8.15 28.07
N PRO A 392 -30.63 7.86 27.03
CA PRO A 392 -30.82 6.50 26.55
C PRO A 392 -29.48 5.85 26.20
N ALA A 393 -29.35 4.55 26.46
CA ALA A 393 -28.21 3.77 26.01
C ALA A 393 -28.05 3.91 24.48
N PRO A 394 -26.82 3.97 23.94
CA PRO A 394 -26.62 4.00 22.49
C PRO A 394 -27.27 2.77 21.84
N PRO A 395 -27.92 2.91 20.68
CA PRO A 395 -28.44 1.76 19.95
C PRO A 395 -27.29 0.80 19.58
N PRO A 396 -27.58 -0.51 19.46
CA PRO A 396 -26.59 -1.49 19.05
C PRO A 396 -26.02 -1.15 17.66
N PRO A 397 -24.74 -1.45 17.39
CA PRO A 397 -24.13 -1.21 16.07
C PRO A 397 -24.94 -1.88 14.97
N VAL A 398 -25.18 -1.14 13.88
CA VAL A 398 -25.88 -1.66 12.70
C VAL A 398 -24.90 -2.47 11.85
N ASP A 399 -25.23 -3.74 11.58
CA ASP A 399 -24.56 -4.50 10.53
C ASP A 399 -25.14 -4.10 9.16
N TRP A 400 -24.46 -3.17 8.50
CA TRP A 400 -24.84 -2.69 7.16
C TRP A 400 -24.78 -3.81 6.11
N ARG A 401 -23.95 -4.83 6.30
CA ARG A 401 -23.91 -5.98 5.38
C ARG A 401 -25.05 -6.99 5.61
N ASN A 402 -25.83 -6.83 6.67
CA ASN A 402 -26.95 -7.71 7.00
C ASN A 402 -28.22 -6.92 7.39
N THR A 403 -28.66 -6.00 6.52
CA THR A 403 -29.84 -5.15 6.76
C THR A 403 -30.71 -4.98 5.52
N ASP A 404 -31.90 -4.42 5.73
CA ASP A 404 -32.82 -4.04 4.65
C ASP A 404 -32.45 -2.67 4.08
N TYR A 405 -32.50 -2.55 2.75
CA TYR A 405 -32.33 -1.31 2.00
C TYR A 405 -33.56 -1.03 1.16
N THR A 406 -33.83 0.26 0.90
CA THR A 406 -34.76 0.70 -0.13
C THR A 406 -33.94 1.36 -1.24
N THR A 407 -33.89 0.77 -2.42
CA THR A 407 -33.03 1.20 -3.52
C THR A 407 -33.85 1.69 -4.71
N THR A 408 -33.29 2.64 -5.46
CA THR A 408 -33.82 3.03 -6.78
C THR A 408 -33.04 2.39 -7.92
N CYS A 409 -32.00 1.61 -7.59
CA CYS A 409 -31.04 1.07 -8.54
C CYS A 409 -30.48 2.19 -9.44
N GLY A 410 -30.05 3.33 -8.87
CA GLY A 410 -29.60 4.48 -9.65
C GLY A 410 -30.68 5.06 -10.56
N ASN A 411 -31.93 5.16 -10.08
CA ASN A 411 -33.13 5.56 -10.83
C ASN A 411 -33.56 4.61 -11.97
N VAL A 412 -32.96 3.43 -12.11
CA VAL A 412 -33.39 2.41 -13.08
C VAL A 412 -34.73 1.79 -12.67
N ALA A 413 -34.98 1.64 -11.37
CA ALA A 413 -36.23 1.10 -10.88
C ALA A 413 -37.38 2.12 -11.00
N GLN A 414 -38.52 1.69 -11.56
CA GLN A 414 -39.70 2.55 -11.72
C GLN A 414 -40.30 2.99 -10.38
N SER A 415 -40.08 2.19 -9.33
CA SER A 415 -40.43 2.51 -7.95
C SER A 415 -39.37 1.98 -7.00
N PRO A 416 -39.19 2.59 -5.80
CA PRO A 416 -38.20 2.11 -4.84
C PRO A 416 -38.45 0.66 -4.43
N VAL A 417 -37.41 -0.17 -4.50
CA VAL A 417 -37.47 -1.61 -4.22
C VAL A 417 -36.83 -1.91 -2.87
N LYS A 418 -37.48 -2.73 -2.04
CA LYS A 418 -36.92 -3.21 -0.78
C LYS A 418 -36.07 -4.45 -1.02
N VAL A 419 -34.80 -4.39 -0.64
CA VAL A 419 -33.85 -5.51 -0.74
C VAL A 419 -33.35 -5.85 0.65
N ARG A 420 -33.53 -7.10 1.05
CA ARG A 420 -32.84 -7.65 2.22
C ARG A 420 -31.45 -8.09 1.78
N VAL A 421 -30.43 -7.49 2.37
CA VAL A 421 -29.03 -7.83 2.12
C VAL A 421 -28.54 -8.79 3.21
N HIS A 422 -27.79 -9.81 2.80
CA HIS A 422 -27.10 -10.79 3.62
C HIS A 422 -25.65 -10.92 3.18
N ASN A 423 -24.71 -10.75 4.11
CA ASN A 423 -23.27 -10.73 3.84
C ASN A 423 -22.87 -9.79 2.69
N GLY A 424 -23.54 -8.63 2.58
CA GLY A 424 -23.27 -7.61 1.58
C GLY A 424 -23.94 -7.85 0.23
N GLN A 425 -24.72 -8.92 0.04
CA GLN A 425 -25.45 -9.19 -1.20
C GLN A 425 -26.95 -9.42 -0.96
N GLY A 426 -27.79 -8.97 -1.87
CA GLY A 426 -29.24 -9.18 -1.80
C GLY A 426 -29.87 -9.17 -3.19
N SER A 427 -31.08 -9.71 -3.29
CA SER A 427 -31.84 -9.67 -4.53
C SER A 427 -33.31 -9.38 -4.24
N ALA A 428 -33.97 -8.58 -5.07
CA ALA A 428 -35.40 -8.35 -4.98
C ALA A 428 -36.05 -8.34 -6.36
N PRO A 429 -37.27 -8.91 -6.49
CA PRO A 429 -38.04 -8.79 -7.72
C PRO A 429 -38.44 -7.34 -7.98
N ASP A 430 -38.52 -6.95 -9.25
CA ASP A 430 -39.14 -5.67 -9.62
C ASP A 430 -40.66 -5.81 -9.53
N PRO A 431 -41.34 -5.05 -8.65
CA PRO A 431 -42.79 -5.14 -8.48
C PRO A 431 -43.58 -4.70 -9.73
N ALA A 432 -42.95 -4.00 -10.68
CA ALA A 432 -43.59 -3.47 -11.88
C ALA A 432 -43.29 -4.28 -13.17
N ALA A 433 -42.43 -5.29 -13.10
CA ALA A 433 -41.95 -6.03 -14.28
C ALA A 433 -42.52 -7.46 -14.38
N PRO A 434 -42.41 -8.11 -15.55
CA PRO A 434 -42.79 -9.51 -15.74
C PRO A 434 -42.03 -10.46 -14.80
N ASN A 435 -42.61 -11.64 -14.54
CA ASN A 435 -41.96 -12.72 -13.79
C ASN A 435 -40.54 -12.95 -14.35
N ASP A 436 -39.55 -12.96 -13.45
CA ASP A 436 -38.10 -13.17 -13.65
C ASP A 436 -37.20 -11.91 -13.64
N PHE A 437 -37.74 -10.69 -13.71
CA PHE A 437 -36.93 -9.48 -13.55
C PHE A 437 -36.66 -9.18 -12.07
N ARG A 438 -35.39 -8.94 -11.74
CA ARG A 438 -34.94 -8.68 -10.37
C ARG A 438 -33.75 -7.73 -10.34
N TYR A 439 -33.52 -7.12 -9.19
CA TYR A 439 -32.37 -6.29 -8.90
C TYR A 439 -31.43 -7.03 -7.96
N ASP A 440 -30.23 -7.34 -8.44
CA ASP A 440 -29.16 -7.88 -7.59
C ASP A 440 -28.35 -6.69 -7.02
N VAL A 441 -28.34 -6.56 -5.70
CA VAL A 441 -27.70 -5.44 -4.98
C VAL A 441 -26.48 -5.96 -4.21
N THR A 442 -25.38 -5.22 -4.30
CA THR A 442 -24.15 -5.47 -3.55
C THR A 442 -23.73 -4.20 -2.82
N ILE A 443 -23.32 -4.33 -1.56
CA ILE A 443 -22.69 -3.26 -0.80
C ILE A 443 -21.19 -3.30 -1.08
N THR A 444 -20.69 -2.25 -1.71
CA THR A 444 -19.29 -2.15 -2.13
C THR A 444 -18.43 -1.62 -0.98
N ASP A 445 -18.86 -0.53 -0.34
CA ASP A 445 -18.16 0.09 0.78
C ASP A 445 -19.12 0.80 1.76
N THR A 446 -18.64 1.04 2.98
CA THR A 446 -19.34 1.78 4.03
C THR A 446 -18.38 2.71 4.74
N GLN A 447 -18.74 3.98 4.86
CA GLN A 447 -17.94 5.00 5.53
C GLN A 447 -18.75 5.59 6.69
N THR A 448 -18.11 5.79 7.84
CA THR A 448 -18.78 6.34 9.03
C THR A 448 -18.09 7.61 9.53
N GLY A 449 -18.86 8.64 9.83
CA GLY A 449 -18.36 9.92 10.33
C GLY A 449 -19.49 10.93 10.56
N ASP A 450 -19.18 12.04 11.24
CA ASP A 450 -20.16 13.11 11.50
C ASP A 450 -20.34 13.97 10.24
N LEU A 451 -21.44 13.75 9.54
CA LEU A 451 -21.80 14.47 8.31
C LEU A 451 -22.88 15.53 8.55
N THR A 452 -23.68 15.39 9.60
CA THR A 452 -24.76 16.35 9.91
C THR A 452 -24.33 17.45 10.88
N GLY A 453 -23.22 17.25 11.58
CA GLY A 453 -22.68 18.20 12.56
C GLY A 453 -23.38 18.19 13.90
N ASP A 454 -24.17 17.16 14.18
CA ASP A 454 -24.90 17.01 15.44
C ASP A 454 -24.09 16.26 16.52
N GLY A 455 -22.86 15.87 16.20
CA GLY A 455 -21.96 15.11 17.08
C GLY A 455 -22.28 13.62 17.15
N THR A 456 -23.20 13.13 16.32
CA THR A 456 -23.51 11.70 16.13
C THR A 456 -23.01 11.28 14.74
N PRO A 457 -22.31 10.14 14.62
CA PRO A 457 -21.85 9.70 13.31
C PRO A 457 -23.02 9.17 12.46
N GLU A 458 -23.00 9.53 11.18
CA GLU A 458 -23.74 8.87 10.11
C GLU A 458 -22.90 7.80 9.42
N THR A 459 -23.57 6.86 8.76
CA THR A 459 -22.94 5.91 7.84
C THR A 459 -23.41 6.18 6.41
N ALA A 460 -22.46 6.45 5.51
CA ALA A 460 -22.67 6.42 4.07
C ALA A 460 -22.41 4.99 3.55
N VAL A 461 -23.37 4.44 2.81
CA VAL A 461 -23.31 3.10 2.20
C VAL A 461 -23.29 3.27 0.69
N PHE A 462 -22.28 2.69 0.03
CA PHE A 462 -22.20 2.60 -1.42
C PHE A 462 -22.80 1.27 -1.88
N LEU A 463 -23.89 1.35 -2.64
CA LEU A 463 -24.53 0.21 -3.28
C LEU A 463 -24.23 0.18 -4.79
N THR A 464 -23.95 -1.02 -5.29
CA THR A 464 -24.02 -1.38 -6.72
C THR A 464 -25.28 -2.20 -6.95
N CYS A 465 -25.99 -1.93 -8.03
CA CYS A 465 -27.22 -2.61 -8.39
C CYS A 465 -27.19 -3.06 -9.86
N THR A 466 -27.48 -4.34 -10.10
CA THR A 466 -27.51 -4.95 -11.43
C THR A 466 -28.92 -5.46 -11.72
N PRO A 467 -29.67 -4.81 -12.61
CA PRO A 467 -30.93 -5.37 -13.10
C PRO A 467 -30.68 -6.67 -13.86
N GLN A 468 -31.42 -7.72 -13.60
CA GLN A 468 -31.32 -9.00 -14.30
C GLN A 468 -32.45 -9.15 -15.31
N PRO A 469 -32.18 -9.57 -16.56
CA PRO A 469 -30.92 -10.17 -17.07
C PRO A 469 -29.95 -9.17 -17.75
N ALA A 470 -29.90 -7.92 -17.31
CA ALA A 470 -29.10 -6.90 -17.97
C ALA A 470 -27.58 -7.10 -17.76
N ASN A 471 -26.79 -6.55 -18.67
CA ASN A 471 -25.32 -6.58 -18.64
C ASN A 471 -24.70 -5.25 -18.19
N TYR A 472 -25.49 -4.37 -17.56
CA TYR A 472 -25.05 -3.11 -16.99
C TYR A 472 -25.38 -3.05 -15.51
N PHE A 473 -24.75 -2.13 -14.80
CA PHE A 473 -25.02 -1.85 -13.40
C PHE A 473 -25.27 -0.36 -13.21
N ALA A 474 -25.94 -0.02 -12.12
CA ALA A 474 -26.10 1.32 -11.61
C ALA A 474 -25.51 1.39 -10.21
N THR A 475 -25.20 2.61 -9.76
CA THR A 475 -24.66 2.83 -8.42
C THR A 475 -25.43 3.91 -7.70
N GLU A 476 -25.46 3.84 -6.38
CA GLU A 476 -26.07 4.86 -5.55
C GLU A 476 -25.42 4.90 -4.18
N VAL A 477 -25.47 6.08 -3.54
CA VAL A 477 -24.99 6.25 -2.17
C VAL A 477 -26.16 6.64 -1.28
N GLN A 478 -26.30 5.96 -0.15
CA GLN A 478 -27.32 6.24 0.85
C GLN A 478 -26.64 6.59 2.18
N VAL A 479 -27.10 7.64 2.85
CA VAL A 479 -26.57 8.05 4.15
C VAL A 479 -27.61 7.74 5.22
N PHE A 480 -27.18 7.18 6.35
CA PHE A 480 -28.05 6.78 7.44
C PHE A 480 -27.54 7.31 8.78
N THR A 481 -28.48 7.63 9.67
CA THR A 481 -28.19 7.78 11.09
C THR A 481 -27.85 6.43 11.73
N SER A 482 -27.30 6.46 12.94
CA SER A 482 -27.07 5.28 13.77
C SER A 482 -28.34 4.44 14.04
N GLY A 483 -29.53 5.01 13.90
CA GLY A 483 -30.82 4.33 14.04
C GLY A 483 -31.37 3.69 12.76
N LYS A 484 -30.59 3.56 11.68
CA LYS A 484 -31.02 3.12 10.34
C LYS A 484 -32.03 4.04 9.65
N HIS A 485 -32.21 5.27 10.12
CA HIS A 485 -33.02 6.25 9.41
C HIS A 485 -32.17 6.91 8.32
N GLN A 486 -32.62 6.82 7.07
CA GLN A 486 -31.95 7.45 5.94
C GLN A 486 -31.99 8.98 6.09
N VAL A 487 -30.84 9.62 5.91
CA VAL A 487 -30.65 11.07 5.95
C VAL A 487 -30.76 11.61 4.52
N GLY A 488 -31.84 12.34 4.25
CA GLY A 488 -32.10 12.90 2.94
C GLY A 488 -32.41 11.84 1.87
N LYS A 489 -32.31 12.25 0.61
CA LYS A 489 -32.52 11.37 -0.55
C LYS A 489 -31.25 10.60 -0.87
N THR A 490 -31.43 9.45 -1.52
CA THR A 490 -30.36 8.71 -2.19
C THR A 490 -29.57 9.64 -3.10
N LEU A 491 -28.25 9.62 -2.97
CA LEU A 491 -27.34 10.44 -3.75
C LEU A 491 -27.09 9.80 -5.11
N GLN A 492 -26.96 10.65 -6.11
CA GLN A 492 -26.61 10.33 -7.47
C GLN A 492 -25.48 11.27 -7.93
N PRO A 493 -24.64 10.86 -8.90
CA PRO A 493 -23.70 11.78 -9.51
C PRO A 493 -24.46 13.00 -10.08
N PRO A 494 -24.03 14.25 -9.77
CA PRO A 494 -24.69 15.44 -10.29
C PRO A 494 -24.53 15.55 -11.81
N ASP A 495 -25.58 15.98 -12.50
CA ASP A 495 -25.47 16.31 -13.92
C ASP A 495 -24.49 17.49 -14.12
N LEU A 496 -23.51 17.27 -15.00
CA LEU A 496 -22.49 18.27 -15.35
C LEU A 496 -22.92 19.14 -16.55
N GLY A 497 -24.01 18.81 -17.23
CA GLY A 497 -24.50 19.51 -18.43
C GLY A 497 -23.61 19.37 -19.68
N THR A 498 -22.49 18.65 -19.57
CA THR A 498 -21.48 18.48 -20.63
C THR A 498 -21.29 17.02 -21.04
N GLY A 499 -22.06 16.09 -20.47
CA GLY A 499 -21.96 14.66 -20.72
C GLY A 499 -22.77 14.18 -21.93
N ASN A 500 -22.58 12.91 -22.31
CA ASN A 500 -23.44 12.21 -23.24
C ASN A 500 -24.82 12.00 -22.58
N PRO A 501 -25.91 12.61 -23.10
CA PRO A 501 -27.22 12.52 -22.47
C PRO A 501 -27.87 11.13 -22.58
N SER A 502 -27.26 10.21 -23.33
CA SER A 502 -27.77 8.83 -23.50
C SER A 502 -27.14 7.84 -22.53
N LEU A 503 -26.17 8.26 -21.72
CA LEU A 503 -25.39 7.39 -20.83
C LEU A 503 -25.32 7.99 -19.43
N ASP A 504 -25.90 7.29 -18.46
CA ASP A 504 -25.94 7.77 -17.09
C ASP A 504 -24.57 7.70 -16.41
N PRO A 505 -24.19 8.74 -15.65
CA PRO A 505 -23.00 8.69 -14.82
C PRO A 505 -23.19 7.73 -13.64
N TYR A 506 -22.09 7.23 -13.10
CA TYR A 506 -22.11 6.31 -11.97
C TYR A 506 -20.97 6.61 -10.99
N PHE A 507 -21.22 6.38 -9.70
CA PHE A 507 -20.19 6.40 -8.67
C PHE A 507 -19.17 5.28 -8.86
N VAL A 508 -17.92 5.56 -8.48
CA VAL A 508 -16.79 4.64 -8.53
C VAL A 508 -15.94 4.76 -7.28
N GLU A 509 -15.41 3.63 -6.83
CA GLU A 509 -14.36 3.57 -5.82
C GLU A 509 -12.98 3.46 -6.47
N PRO A 510 -11.93 4.10 -5.93
CA PRO A 510 -11.90 5.27 -5.03
C PRO A 510 -11.97 6.63 -5.79
N PRO A 511 -12.23 7.76 -5.10
CA PRO A 511 -12.43 7.91 -3.64
C PRO A 511 -13.86 7.58 -3.18
N PHE A 512 -14.02 7.03 -1.98
CA PHE A 512 -15.28 7.07 -1.23
C PHE A 512 -14.92 7.26 0.26
N SER A 513 -15.21 8.43 0.82
CA SER A 513 -14.77 8.79 2.17
C SER A 513 -15.63 9.86 2.82
N ILE A 514 -15.57 9.92 4.15
CA ILE A 514 -16.16 10.99 4.95
C ILE A 514 -15.03 11.82 5.57
N ASP A 515 -15.04 13.12 5.28
CA ASP A 515 -14.27 14.13 5.98
C ASP A 515 -15.13 14.70 7.11
N SER A 516 -15.00 14.09 8.31
CA SER A 516 -15.77 14.49 9.49
C SER A 516 -15.39 15.89 10.00
N GLN A 517 -14.17 16.37 9.72
CA GLN A 517 -13.74 17.71 10.17
C GLN A 517 -14.49 18.80 9.41
N HIS A 518 -14.78 18.57 8.14
CA HIS A 518 -15.48 19.51 7.29
C HIS A 518 -16.92 19.08 6.94
N GLN A 519 -17.41 17.99 7.53
CA GLN A 519 -18.77 17.44 7.33
C GLN A 519 -19.06 17.17 5.84
N ARG A 520 -18.11 16.53 5.16
CA ARG A 520 -18.18 16.30 3.72
C ARG A 520 -18.17 14.81 3.39
N LEU A 521 -19.08 14.41 2.52
CA LEU A 521 -19.02 13.14 1.84
C LEU A 521 -18.31 13.33 0.51
N ILE A 522 -17.33 12.47 0.21
CA ILE A 522 -16.53 12.53 -1.00
C ILE A 522 -16.70 11.20 -1.74
N ALA A 523 -17.08 11.26 -3.01
CA ALA A 523 -17.19 10.07 -3.86
C ALA A 523 -16.63 10.33 -5.26
N GLY A 524 -15.98 9.33 -5.84
CA GLY A 524 -15.61 9.28 -7.24
C GLY A 524 -16.85 9.08 -8.08
N ALA A 525 -16.90 9.72 -9.24
CA ALA A 525 -17.95 9.55 -10.23
C ALA A 525 -17.36 9.62 -11.63
N ASP A 526 -17.77 8.68 -12.46
CA ASP A 526 -17.38 8.63 -13.87
C ASP A 526 -18.55 9.12 -14.75
N TYR A 527 -18.22 9.97 -15.72
CA TYR A 527 -19.16 10.57 -16.66
C TYR A 527 -18.73 10.28 -18.10
N TYR A 528 -19.71 10.07 -18.95
CA TYR A 528 -19.50 9.91 -20.39
C TYR A 528 -19.40 11.29 -21.04
N ALA A 529 -18.28 11.61 -21.70
CA ALA A 529 -18.18 12.76 -22.59
C ALA A 529 -19.05 12.55 -23.85
N PRO A 530 -19.37 13.61 -24.64
CA PRO A 530 -20.23 13.48 -25.82
C PRO A 530 -19.75 12.49 -26.89
N GLY A 531 -18.45 12.15 -26.92
CA GLY A 531 -17.87 11.15 -27.82
C GLY A 531 -17.80 9.73 -27.25
N ASP A 532 -18.14 9.55 -25.97
CA ASP A 532 -18.05 8.26 -25.31
C ASP A 532 -19.25 7.37 -25.65
N SER A 533 -19.02 6.07 -25.54
CA SER A 533 -19.99 4.99 -25.72
C SER A 533 -19.87 3.99 -24.58
N HIS A 534 -20.84 3.08 -24.42
CA HIS A 534 -20.69 1.95 -23.51
C HIS A 534 -19.41 1.12 -23.79
N ALA A 535 -18.94 1.07 -25.03
CA ALA A 535 -17.75 0.30 -25.41
C ALA A 535 -16.43 1.01 -25.10
N SER A 536 -16.39 2.34 -25.24
CA SER A 536 -15.20 3.14 -24.88
C SER A 536 -15.09 3.36 -23.37
N GLY A 537 -16.23 3.29 -22.66
CA GLY A 537 -16.33 3.70 -21.27
C GLY A 537 -16.35 5.22 -21.11
N PRO A 538 -16.55 5.69 -19.87
CA PRO A 538 -16.51 7.11 -19.53
C PRO A 538 -15.06 7.64 -19.54
N SER A 539 -14.88 8.85 -20.07
CA SER A 539 -13.59 9.56 -20.13
C SER A 539 -13.47 10.73 -19.15
N LEU A 540 -14.57 11.12 -18.51
CA LEU A 540 -14.61 12.20 -17.54
C LEU A 540 -14.65 11.62 -16.13
N HIS A 541 -13.50 11.60 -15.46
CA HIS A 541 -13.37 11.10 -14.09
C HIS A 541 -13.41 12.27 -13.12
N LYS A 542 -14.41 12.29 -12.23
CA LYS A 542 -14.57 13.36 -11.24
C LYS A 542 -14.54 12.83 -9.82
N THR A 543 -14.15 13.71 -8.91
CA THR A 543 -14.45 13.61 -7.49
C THR A 543 -15.55 14.61 -7.17
N VAL A 544 -16.63 14.13 -6.58
CA VAL A 544 -17.77 14.93 -6.15
C VAL A 544 -17.79 15.01 -4.64
N THR A 545 -18.10 16.19 -4.11
CA THR A 545 -18.19 16.46 -2.69
C THR A 545 -19.58 16.96 -2.35
N TRP A 546 -20.20 16.35 -1.35
CA TRP A 546 -21.49 16.77 -0.80
C TRP A 546 -21.31 17.24 0.63
N GLN A 547 -22.17 18.16 1.03
CA GLN A 547 -22.34 18.60 2.41
C GLN A 547 -23.82 18.62 2.76
N TRP A 548 -24.15 18.23 3.98
CA TRP A 548 -25.49 18.37 4.52
C TRP A 548 -25.73 19.82 4.93
N ASN A 549 -26.79 20.45 4.43
CA ASN A 549 -27.12 21.85 4.78
C ASN A 549 -28.17 21.98 5.89
N GLY A 550 -28.52 20.88 6.57
CA GLY A 550 -29.62 20.82 7.55
C GLY A 550 -30.93 20.26 6.99
N HIS A 551 -31.11 20.26 5.66
CA HIS A 551 -32.35 19.83 5.01
C HIS A 551 -32.12 18.84 3.85
N GLN A 552 -31.06 19.02 3.09
CA GLN A 552 -30.72 18.18 1.95
C GLN A 552 -29.21 18.14 1.71
N TRP A 553 -28.77 17.13 0.96
CA TRP A 553 -27.41 17.08 0.46
C TRP A 553 -27.22 18.06 -0.68
N THR A 554 -26.21 18.91 -0.54
CA THR A 554 -25.81 19.86 -1.58
C THR A 554 -24.42 19.53 -2.09
N VAL A 555 -24.26 19.52 -3.41
CA VAL A 555 -22.93 19.38 -4.03
C VAL A 555 -22.17 20.67 -3.76
N THR A 556 -21.02 20.56 -3.10
CA THR A 556 -20.13 21.68 -2.77
C THR A 556 -18.85 21.68 -3.59
N GLY A 557 -18.57 20.59 -4.32
CA GLY A 557 -17.43 20.52 -5.22
C GLY A 557 -17.55 19.41 -6.26
N VAL A 558 -17.06 19.69 -7.46
CA VAL A 558 -16.77 18.71 -8.51
C VAL A 558 -15.39 19.03 -9.04
N ARG A 559 -14.47 18.06 -9.02
CA ARG A 559 -13.07 18.22 -9.45
C ARG A 559 -12.65 17.06 -10.32
N ASP A 560 -11.68 17.27 -11.19
CA ASP A 560 -11.05 16.16 -11.92
C ASP A 560 -10.36 15.22 -10.94
N ARG A 561 -10.52 13.91 -11.16
CA ARG A 561 -9.84 12.85 -10.40
C ARG A 561 -8.48 12.53 -11.01
#